data_AF-A0A7X2MUJ4-F1
#
_entry.id   AF-A0A7X2MUJ4-F1
#
_cell.length_a   1.000
_cell.length_b   1.000
_cell.length_c   1.000
_cell.angle_alpha   90.00
_cell.angle_beta   90.00
_cell.angle_gamma   90.00
#
_symmetry.space_group_name_H-M   'P 1'
#
loop_
_entity.id
_entity.type
_entity.pdbx_description
1 polymer ?
#
loop_
_entity_poly.entity_id
_entity_poly.type
_entity_poly.pdbx_seq_one_letter_code
_entity_poly.pdbx_strand_id
1 'polypeptide(L)' 'LFWLVWILFTTVSRGVDGLSWSLFTESTPPPNTAGGGLANALAGSGLLIFWSTFFGTPLGIMAGIYLAEYGRKSPLA' A
#
# COMPACT_ATOMS: atom_id res chain seq x y z
N LEU A 1 -23.37 2.19 -13.11
CA LEU A 1 -22.46 1.13 -13.60
C LEU A 1 -21.72 1.54 -14.87
N PHE A 2 -22.39 2.04 -15.91
CA PHE A 2 -21.76 2.56 -17.14
C PHE A 2 -20.53 3.46 -16.89
N TRP A 3 -20.68 4.51 -16.08
CA TRP A 3 -19.57 5.43 -15.76
C TRP A 3 -18.38 4.75 -15.08
N LEU A 4 -18.63 3.77 -14.22
CA LEU A 4 -17.58 3.05 -13.51
C LEU A 4 -16.79 2.13 -14.45
N VAL A 5 -17.50 1.43 -15.35
CA VAL A 5 -16.89 0.62 -16.40
C VAL A 5 -16.06 1.50 -17.34
N TRP A 6 -16.58 2.68 -17.70
CA TRP A 6 -15.85 3.64 -18.53
C TRP A 6 -14.55 4.07 -17.85
N ILE A 7 -14.60 4.63 -16.63
CA ILE A 7 -13.38 5.14 -15.98
C ILE A 7 -12.34 4.04 -15.77
N LEU A 8 -12.78 2.82 -15.41
CA LEU A 8 -11.89 1.66 -15.30
C LEU A 8 -11.26 1.32 -16.64
N PHE A 9 -12.06 1.23 -17.71
CA PHE A 9 -11.57 0.97 -19.05
C PHE A 9 -10.55 2.01 -19.50
N THR A 10 -10.83 3.31 -19.31
CA THR A 10 -9.89 4.38 -19.67
C THR A 10 -8.63 4.39 -18.81
N THR A 11 -8.74 4.04 -17.53
CA THR A 11 -7.60 3.98 -16.61
C THR A 11 -6.68 2.82 -16.99
N VAL A 12 -7.25 1.64 -17.27
CA VAL A 12 -6.46 0.49 -17.73
C VAL A 12 -5.86 0.78 -19.10
N SER A 13 -6.67 1.24 -20.07
CA SER A 13 -6.20 1.57 -21.42
C SER A 13 -5.02 2.54 -21.41
N ARG A 14 -5.12 3.65 -20.68
CA ARG A 14 -4.06 4.68 -20.64
C ARG A 14 -2.94 4.35 -19.65
N GLY A 15 -3.24 3.55 -18.62
CA GLY A 15 -2.29 3.17 -17.58
C GLY A 15 -1.35 2.05 -18.01
N VAL A 16 -1.82 1.12 -18.85
CA VAL A 16 -0.99 0.03 -19.40
C VAL A 16 0.13 0.59 -20.29
N ASP A 17 -0.16 1.62 -21.09
CA ASP A 17 0.86 2.30 -21.90
C ASP A 17 1.94 2.99 -21.04
N GLY A 18 1.62 3.34 -19.79
CA GLY A 18 2.55 3.90 -18.81
C GLY A 18 3.30 2.87 -17.97
N LEU A 19 3.00 1.57 -18.13
CA LEU A 19 3.65 0.48 -17.38
C LEU A 19 4.97 0.08 -18.04
N SER A 20 6.01 0.87 -17.81
CA SER A 20 7.37 0.56 -18.28
C SER A 20 8.25 0.01 -17.14
N TRP A 21 9.34 -0.66 -17.50
CA TRP A 21 10.35 -1.07 -16.52
C TRP A 21 10.97 0.13 -15.79
N SER A 22 11.11 1.27 -16.48
CA SER A 22 11.59 2.53 -15.89
C SER A 22 10.68 3.05 -14.78
N LEU A 23 9.37 2.75 -14.80
CA LEU A 23 8.45 3.11 -13.72
C LEU A 23 8.85 2.52 -12.37
N PHE A 24 9.45 1.31 -12.36
CA PHE A 24 9.81 0.62 -11.11
C PHE A 24 11.24 0.92 -10.67
N THR A 25 12.16 1.12 -11.61
CA THR A 25 13.59 1.27 -11.32
C THR A 25 14.03 2.73 -11.21
N GLU A 26 13.33 3.65 -11.85
CA GLU A 26 13.74 5.05 -11.90
C GLU A 26 13.13 5.86 -10.75
N SER A 27 13.91 6.82 -10.24
CA SER A 27 13.45 7.72 -9.19
C SER A 27 12.41 8.69 -9.73
N THR A 28 11.50 9.13 -8.85
CA THR A 28 10.55 10.19 -9.18
C THR A 28 11.33 11.48 -9.40
N PRO A 29 11.31 12.03 -10.62
CA PRO A 29 12.12 13.17 -10.94
C PRO A 29 11.43 14.46 -10.46
N PRO A 30 12.14 15.59 -10.43
CA PRO A 30 11.57 16.86 -10.00
C PRO A 30 10.34 17.29 -10.83
N PRO A 31 9.50 18.20 -10.31
CA PRO A 31 8.42 18.80 -11.10
C PRO A 31 8.97 19.44 -12.38
N ASN A 32 8.23 19.35 -13.49
CA ASN A 32 8.59 19.84 -14.84
C ASN A 32 9.69 19.11 -15.60
N THR A 33 10.16 17.93 -15.15
CA THR A 33 11.03 17.07 -15.97
C THR A 33 10.26 15.92 -16.62
N ALA A 34 10.52 15.67 -17.91
CA ALA A 34 9.90 14.57 -18.64
C ALA A 34 10.54 13.22 -18.28
N GLY A 35 9.73 12.19 -18.08
CA GLY A 35 10.18 10.83 -17.77
C GLY A 35 10.21 10.52 -16.26
N GLY A 36 10.96 9.48 -15.88
CA GLY A 36 11.14 9.04 -14.50
C GLY A 36 10.18 7.95 -14.01
N GLY A 37 10.32 7.57 -12.73
CA GLY A 37 9.60 6.43 -12.15
C GLY A 37 9.13 6.66 -10.72
N LEU A 38 8.74 5.57 -10.07
CA LEU A 38 8.13 5.51 -8.74
C LEU A 38 9.02 4.75 -7.75
N ALA A 39 10.29 4.49 -8.08
CA ALA A 39 11.18 3.66 -7.26
C ALA A 39 11.26 4.12 -5.80
N ASN A 40 11.38 5.44 -5.57
CA ASN A 40 11.45 6.01 -4.22
C ASN A 40 10.13 5.86 -3.44
N ALA A 41 8.99 6.01 -4.13
CA ALA A 41 7.68 5.83 -3.52
C ALA A 41 7.46 4.36 -3.13
N LEU A 42 7.83 3.42 -4.01
CA LEU A 42 7.73 1.99 -3.75
C LEU A 42 8.65 1.54 -2.61
N ALA A 43 9.90 2.03 -2.59
CA ALA A 43 10.84 1.74 -1.51
C ALA A 43 10.34 2.30 -0.17
N GLY A 44 9.84 3.55 -0.16
CA GLY A 44 9.26 4.17 1.04
C GLY A 44 8.04 3.41 1.56
N SER A 45 7.09 3.06 0.68
CA SER A 45 5.93 2.25 1.04
C SER A 45 6.32 0.86 1.54
N GLY A 46 7.29 0.21 0.91
CA GLY A 46 7.80 -1.09 1.34
C GLY A 46 8.41 -1.04 2.74
N LEU A 47 9.21 -0.01 3.03
CA LEU A 47 9.79 0.21 4.36
C LEU A 47 8.70 0.46 5.42
N LEU A 48 7.68 1.27 5.08
CA LEU A 48 6.55 1.55 5.96
C LEU A 48 5.75 0.28 6.28
N ILE A 49 5.44 -0.51 5.26
CA ILE A 49 4.73 -1.79 5.42
C ILE A 49 5.57 -2.74 6.26
N PHE A 50 6.87 -2.86 5.98
CA PHE A 50 7.77 -3.73 6.73
C PHE A 50 7.73 -3.42 8.23
N TRP A 51 7.94 -2.17 8.62
CA TRP A 51 7.91 -1.79 10.03
C TRP A 51 6.52 -1.90 10.65
N SER A 52 5.47 -1.54 9.91
CA SER A 52 4.08 -1.67 10.35
C SER A 52 3.72 -3.13 10.65
N THR A 53 4.06 -4.07 9.77
CA THR A 53 3.82 -5.50 9.98
C THR A 53 4.74 -6.06 11.07
N PHE A 54 6.02 -5.69 11.08
CA PHE A 54 7.00 -6.21 12.03
C PHE A 54 6.61 -5.93 13.49
N PHE A 55 6.09 -4.74 13.79
CA PHE A 55 5.62 -4.39 15.13
C PHE A 55 4.13 -4.63 15.33
N GLY A 56 3.31 -4.23 14.37
CA GLY A 56 1.85 -4.27 14.47
C GLY A 56 1.29 -5.68 14.47
N THR A 57 1.87 -6.62 13.72
CA THR A 57 1.37 -7.99 13.68
C THR A 57 1.60 -8.74 15.00
N PRO A 58 2.80 -8.76 15.61
CA PRO A 58 2.99 -9.37 16.93
C PRO A 58 2.11 -8.72 18.01
N LEU A 59 2.04 -7.39 18.05
CA LEU A 59 1.19 -6.66 19.00
C LEU A 59 -0.30 -7.00 18.81
N GLY A 60 -0.77 -7.04 17.57
CA GLY A 60 -2.15 -7.40 17.25
C GLY A 60 -2.48 -8.85 17.63
N ILE A 61 -1.56 -9.79 17.39
CA ILE A 61 -1.73 -11.19 17.80
C ILE A 61 -1.80 -11.29 19.32
N MET A 62 -0.90 -10.63 20.06
CA MET A 62 -0.90 -10.65 21.52
C MET A 62 -2.19 -10.05 22.09
N ALA A 63 -2.65 -8.91 21.56
CA ALA A 63 -3.92 -8.31 21.93
C ALA A 63 -5.10 -9.24 21.63
N GLY A 64 -5.10 -9.89 20.46
CA GLY A 64 -6.11 -10.86 20.08
C GLY A 64 -6.19 -12.06 21.03
N ILE A 65 -5.04 -12.62 21.41
CA ILE A 65 -4.96 -13.72 22.39
C ILE A 65 -5.48 -13.27 23.75
N TYR A 66 -5.07 -12.09 24.22
CA TYR A 66 -5.53 -11.56 25.51
C TYR A 66 -7.05 -11.40 25.55
N LEU A 67 -7.65 -10.83 24.51
CA LEU A 67 -9.10 -10.68 24.42
C LEU A 67 -9.82 -12.04 24.33
N ALA A 68 -9.26 -13.00 23.59
CA ALA A 68 -9.86 -14.34 23.46
C ALA A 68 -9.91 -15.09 24.80
N GLU A 69 -8.86 -14.96 25.63
CA GLU A 69 -8.74 -15.71 26.88
C GLU A 69 -9.37 -14.96 28.07
N TYR A 70 -9.12 -13.65 28.20
CA TYR A 70 -9.51 -12.86 29.38
C TYR A 70 -10.69 -11.91 29.13
N GLY A 71 -11.14 -11.77 27.88
CA GLY A 71 -12.15 -10.77 27.54
C GLY A 71 -13.51 -10.99 28.19
N ARG A 72 -13.83 -12.24 28.57
CA ARG A 72 -15.10 -12.55 29.23
C ARG A 72 -15.13 -12.19 30.73
N LYS A 73 -13.99 -11.85 31.33
CA LYS A 73 -13.84 -11.56 32.77
C LYS A 73 -13.42 -10.12 33.09
N SER A 74 -13.10 -9.30 32.08
CA SER A 74 -12.59 -7.94 32.25
C SER A 74 -13.54 -6.90 31.67
N PRO A 75 -13.90 -5.82 32.39
CA PRO A 75 -14.73 -4.74 31.87
C PRO A 75 -14.03 -3.82 30.84
N LEU A 76 -12.73 -4.04 30.57
CA LEU A 76 -11.92 -3.26 29.62
C LEU A 76 -11.56 -4.03 28.34
N ALA A 77 -12.12 -5.22 28.16
CA ALA A 77 -11.89 -6.10 27.02
C ALA A 77 -13.09 -6.11 26.07
#